data_AF-A0AA43L0Q0-F1
#
_entry.id   AF-A0AA43L0Q0-F1
#
_cell.length_a   1.000
_cell.length_b   1.000
_cell.length_c   1.000
_cell.angle_alpha   90.00
_cell.angle_beta   90.00
_cell.angle_gamma   90.00
#
_symmetry.space_group_name_H-M   'P 1'
#
loop_
_entity.id
_entity.type
_entity.pdbx_description
1 polymer ?
#
loop_
_entity_poly.entity_id
_entity_poly.type
_entity_poly.pdbx_seq_one_letter_code
_entity_poly.pdbx_strand_id
1 'polypeptide(L)'
;MFKLKYLAFLLLLTSEWVYGQSYQNEKRIYLLDVTASMVGKGEVKTPDIFENVKKELVNTINGIQSPHTEIVVIPFTNKPHEPIRGFIQARDSLINEIGKIEIKRGDTNIADAWKQGVQEIDSTKINYMFLLTDGLHNCGVEKEVLYEQLESWAGISEGKYLFAFYVMLTPNAKEMEIARIVDETNQMWLIESMDVNVTFVNSSINLTANVNQDSNVKVGFSSNNDKIFDDGLEFVISLEDNPYYKLNNFSIDRTLQFASFDLAELLPRMQIPLEYNLKLYIGYDKMKYPLCFFTPEVINFRILNKGVRTMNIREK
;
A
#
# COMPACT_ATOMS: atom_id res chain seq x y z
N MET A 1 -39.29 20.92 43.96
CA MET A 1 -38.36 21.85 43.26
C MET A 1 -37.05 21.14 42.91
N PHE A 2 -37.15 19.94 42.31
CA PHE A 2 -36.05 19.10 41.86
C PHE A 2 -36.41 18.73 40.42
N LYS A 3 -35.68 19.24 39.42
CA LYS A 3 -35.63 18.77 38.01
C LYS A 3 -35.03 19.86 37.12
N LEU A 4 -33.80 20.30 37.40
CA LEU A 4 -33.03 21.09 36.43
C LEU A 4 -31.51 21.00 36.59
N LYS A 5 -30.99 20.05 37.38
CA LYS A 5 -29.54 19.87 37.59
C LYS A 5 -28.95 18.61 36.94
N TYR A 6 -29.78 17.71 36.43
CA TYR A 6 -29.31 16.44 35.84
C TYR A 6 -29.30 16.41 34.31
N LEU A 7 -29.84 17.44 33.63
CA LEU A 7 -29.85 17.48 32.16
C LEU A 7 -28.52 17.99 31.56
N ALA A 8 -27.72 18.75 32.34
CA ALA A 8 -26.42 19.25 31.89
C ALA A 8 -25.28 18.24 32.01
N PHE A 9 -25.47 17.14 32.76
CA PHE A 9 -24.43 16.12 32.96
C PHE A 9 -24.50 14.97 31.94
N LEU A 10 -25.61 14.85 31.19
CA LEU A 10 -25.78 13.81 30.17
C LEU A 10 -25.24 14.20 28.79
N LEU A 11 -24.99 15.49 28.55
CA LEU A 11 -24.45 16.02 27.29
C LEU A 11 -22.91 16.05 27.23
N LEU A 12 -22.23 15.60 28.30
CA LEU A 12 -20.76 15.61 28.40
C LEU A 12 -20.11 14.22 28.21
N LEU A 13 -20.87 13.18 27.88
CA LEU A 13 -20.38 11.79 27.83
C LEU A 13 -20.44 11.10 26.44
N THR A 14 -20.75 11.82 25.36
CA THR A 14 -20.69 11.23 24.00
C THR A 14 -20.11 12.21 23.00
N SER A 15 -18.96 12.79 23.29
CA SER A 15 -18.00 13.11 22.23
C SER A 15 -16.89 12.07 22.31
N GLU A 16 -17.24 10.82 22.02
CA GLU A 16 -16.23 9.96 21.43
C GLU A 16 -15.82 10.67 20.14
N TRP A 17 -14.65 11.30 20.20
CA TRP A 17 -13.89 11.61 19.00
C TRP A 17 -13.52 10.24 18.42
N VAL A 18 -14.48 9.61 17.77
CA VAL A 18 -14.19 8.71 16.67
C VAL A 18 -13.49 9.62 15.68
N TYR A 19 -12.16 9.68 15.78
CA TYR A 19 -11.33 10.04 14.65
C TYR A 19 -11.73 9.03 13.58
N GLY A 20 -12.73 9.39 12.78
CA GLY A 20 -13.01 8.73 11.55
C GLY A 20 -11.72 8.84 10.76
N GLN A 21 -10.94 7.75 10.72
CA GLN A 21 -10.02 7.55 9.63
C GLN A 21 -10.87 7.75 8.39
N SER A 22 -10.67 8.86 7.70
CA SER A 22 -11.21 9.05 6.36
C SER A 22 -10.71 7.86 5.58
N TYR A 23 -11.55 6.86 5.36
CA TYR A 23 -11.26 5.77 4.44
C TYR A 23 -11.00 6.45 3.10
N GLN A 24 -9.73 6.61 2.76
CA GLN A 24 -9.35 7.10 1.45
C GLN A 24 -9.84 6.06 0.46
N ASN A 25 -10.57 6.51 -0.56
CA ASN A 25 -11.01 5.62 -1.62
C ASN A 25 -9.77 5.01 -2.29
N GLU A 26 -9.94 3.79 -2.77
CA GLU A 26 -8.87 3.02 -3.39
C GLU A 26 -8.96 3.15 -4.92
N LYS A 27 -7.81 3.17 -5.59
CA LYS A 27 -7.67 3.03 -7.04
C LYS A 27 -6.65 1.94 -7.35
N ARG A 28 -7.03 0.96 -8.16
CA ARG A 28 -6.10 -0.08 -8.66
C ARG A 28 -5.88 0.10 -10.16
N ILE A 29 -4.62 0.18 -10.55
CA ILE A 29 -4.16 0.40 -11.92
C ILE A 29 -3.40 -0.85 -12.35
N TYR A 30 -3.89 -1.57 -13.36
CA TYR A 30 -3.28 -2.79 -13.88
C TYR A 30 -2.74 -2.53 -15.28
N LEU A 31 -1.42 -2.52 -15.44
CA LEU A 31 -0.75 -2.52 -16.73
C LEU A 31 -0.61 -3.97 -17.17
N LEU A 32 -1.39 -4.39 -18.16
CA LEU A 32 -1.49 -5.78 -18.58
C LEU A 32 -0.76 -5.98 -19.91
N ASP A 33 0.31 -6.77 -19.90
CA ASP A 33 0.95 -7.20 -21.14
C ASP A 33 -0.01 -8.10 -21.93
N VAL A 34 -0.23 -7.75 -23.20
CA VAL A 34 -1.07 -8.52 -24.14
C VAL A 34 -0.32 -8.93 -25.40
N THR A 35 1.02 -8.99 -25.35
CA THR A 35 1.87 -9.43 -26.45
C THR A 35 1.73 -10.93 -26.72
N ALA A 36 2.19 -11.37 -27.89
CA ALA A 36 2.06 -12.77 -28.32
C ALA A 36 2.87 -13.77 -27.47
N SER A 37 3.89 -13.33 -26.72
CA SER A 37 4.67 -14.19 -25.82
C SER A 37 3.78 -14.83 -24.74
N MET A 38 2.74 -14.10 -24.31
CA MET A 38 1.79 -14.54 -23.28
C MET A 38 1.00 -15.81 -23.65
N VAL A 39 0.94 -16.17 -24.95
CA VAL A 39 0.28 -17.41 -25.45
C VAL A 39 1.27 -18.44 -25.98
N GLY A 40 2.53 -18.40 -25.54
CA GLY A 40 3.54 -19.35 -25.98
C GLY A 40 4.08 -19.11 -27.38
N LYS A 41 3.81 -17.94 -27.97
CA LYS A 41 4.25 -17.57 -29.32
C LYS A 41 5.40 -16.59 -29.24
N GLY A 42 6.62 -17.08 -29.50
CA GLY A 42 7.85 -16.29 -29.50
C GLY A 42 9.05 -17.17 -29.87
N GLU A 43 10.26 -16.61 -29.82
CA GLU A 43 11.51 -17.37 -30.06
C GLU A 43 11.74 -18.46 -28.99
N VAL A 44 11.21 -18.26 -27.78
CA VAL A 44 11.22 -19.21 -26.68
C VAL A 44 9.81 -19.77 -26.49
N LYS A 45 9.66 -21.10 -26.40
CA LYS A 45 8.38 -21.75 -26.09
C LYS A 45 7.98 -21.46 -24.64
N THR A 46 7.09 -20.50 -24.44
CA THR A 46 6.43 -20.25 -23.15
C THR A 46 5.11 -21.02 -23.06
N PRO A 47 4.61 -21.32 -21.85
CA PRO A 47 3.23 -21.79 -21.67
C PRO A 47 2.24 -20.70 -22.12
N ASP A 48 1.06 -21.10 -22.59
CA ASP A 48 -0.06 -20.16 -22.72
C ASP A 48 -0.55 -19.79 -21.31
N ILE A 49 -0.29 -18.56 -20.91
CA ILE A 49 -0.63 -18.01 -19.60
C ILE A 49 -1.69 -16.92 -19.68
N PHE A 50 -2.00 -16.41 -20.87
CA PHE A 50 -2.83 -15.22 -21.03
C PHE A 50 -4.23 -15.38 -20.44
N GLU A 51 -4.90 -16.49 -20.77
CA GLU A 51 -6.24 -16.76 -20.24
C GLU A 51 -6.22 -16.97 -18.71
N ASN A 52 -5.14 -17.57 -18.19
CA ASN A 52 -4.97 -17.71 -16.74
C ASN A 52 -4.77 -16.35 -16.07
N VAL A 53 -3.95 -15.46 -16.64
CA VAL A 53 -3.70 -14.11 -16.11
C VAL A 53 -4.98 -13.27 -16.13
N LYS A 54 -5.76 -13.33 -17.23
CA LYS A 54 -7.09 -12.69 -17.28
C LYS A 54 -8.02 -13.23 -16.20
N LYS A 55 -8.05 -14.55 -16.02
CA LYS A 55 -8.85 -15.20 -14.99
C LYS A 55 -8.45 -14.76 -13.59
N GLU A 56 -7.15 -14.71 -13.28
CA GLU A 56 -6.68 -14.27 -11.96
C GLU A 56 -6.93 -12.77 -11.74
N LEU A 57 -6.79 -11.93 -12.77
CA LEU A 57 -7.19 -10.53 -12.68
C LEU A 57 -8.69 -10.39 -12.36
N VAL A 58 -9.55 -11.18 -13.01
CA VAL A 58 -10.99 -11.22 -12.75
C VAL A 58 -11.27 -11.73 -11.33
N ASN A 59 -10.58 -12.77 -10.86
CA ASN A 59 -10.69 -13.27 -9.49
C ASN A 59 -10.32 -12.19 -8.47
N THR A 60 -9.20 -11.49 -8.69
CA THR A 60 -8.76 -10.39 -7.85
C THR A 60 -9.82 -9.29 -7.79
N ILE A 61 -10.39 -8.88 -8.92
CA ILE A 61 -11.46 -7.87 -8.98
C ILE A 61 -12.72 -8.34 -8.25
N ASN A 62 -13.08 -9.62 -8.37
CA ASN A 62 -14.20 -10.22 -7.64
C ASN A 62 -13.99 -10.23 -6.13
N GLY A 63 -12.74 -10.38 -5.67
CA GLY A 63 -12.38 -10.36 -4.25
C GLY A 63 -12.49 -8.98 -3.59
N ILE A 64 -12.54 -7.89 -4.37
CA ILE A 64 -12.57 -6.53 -3.82
C ILE A 64 -13.96 -6.24 -3.22
N GLN A 65 -13.95 -5.94 -1.93
CA GLN A 65 -15.17 -5.69 -1.14
C GLN A 65 -15.68 -4.24 -1.26
N SER A 66 -14.78 -3.26 -1.35
CA SER A 66 -15.17 -1.85 -1.38
C SER A 66 -15.82 -1.48 -2.72
N PRO A 67 -17.10 -1.04 -2.75
CA PRO A 67 -17.79 -0.71 -3.99
C PRO A 67 -17.26 0.57 -4.65
N HIS A 68 -16.56 1.42 -3.89
CA HIS A 68 -15.99 2.68 -4.35
C HIS A 68 -14.56 2.55 -4.89
N THR A 69 -13.98 1.35 -4.86
CA THR A 69 -12.67 1.11 -5.49
C THR A 69 -12.80 1.35 -7.00
N GLU A 70 -11.93 2.22 -7.51
CA GLU A 70 -11.76 2.47 -8.94
C GLU A 70 -10.76 1.48 -9.52
N ILE A 71 -11.08 0.90 -10.67
CA ILE A 71 -10.23 -0.02 -11.40
C ILE A 71 -9.92 0.57 -12.76
N VAL A 72 -8.63 0.55 -13.11
CA VAL A 72 -8.12 0.91 -14.43
C VAL A 72 -7.28 -0.26 -14.92
N VAL A 73 -7.61 -0.81 -16.09
CA VAL A 73 -6.79 -1.81 -16.77
C VAL A 73 -6.28 -1.20 -18.08
N ILE A 74 -4.96 -1.15 -18.24
CA ILE A 74 -4.27 -0.60 -19.41
C ILE A 74 -3.56 -1.76 -20.11
N PRO A 75 -4.18 -2.36 -21.15
CA PRO A 75 -3.49 -3.35 -21.97
C PRO A 75 -2.33 -2.67 -22.71
N PHE A 76 -1.20 -3.35 -22.89
CA PHE A 76 -0.07 -2.79 -23.65
C PHE A 76 0.67 -3.83 -24.48
N THR A 77 1.33 -3.35 -25.53
CA THR A 77 2.33 -4.07 -26.35
C THR A 77 3.50 -3.11 -26.58
N ASN A 78 3.84 -2.81 -27.83
CA ASN A 78 4.81 -1.78 -28.20
C ASN A 78 4.35 -0.35 -27.87
N LYS A 79 3.10 -0.19 -27.43
CA LYS A 79 2.50 1.01 -26.88
C LYS A 79 1.35 0.65 -25.93
N PRO A 80 0.92 1.56 -25.05
CA PRO A 80 -0.34 1.44 -24.31
C PRO A 80 -1.54 1.43 -25.26
N HIS A 81 -2.55 0.62 -24.94
CA HIS A 81 -3.85 0.60 -25.61
C HIS A 81 -4.90 1.33 -24.76
N GLU A 82 -6.10 1.48 -25.32
CA GLU A 82 -7.21 2.18 -24.65
C GLU A 82 -7.51 1.55 -23.28
N PRO A 83 -7.49 2.33 -22.18
CA PRO A 83 -7.75 1.79 -20.86
C PRO A 83 -9.22 1.46 -20.62
N ILE A 84 -9.46 0.34 -19.97
CA ILE A 84 -10.77 -0.02 -19.41
C ILE A 84 -10.84 0.58 -18.01
N ARG A 85 -11.86 1.41 -17.75
CA ARG A 85 -12.06 2.08 -16.46
C ARG A 85 -13.43 1.75 -15.90
N GLY A 86 -13.52 1.57 -14.58
CA GLY A 86 -14.78 1.33 -13.91
C GLY A 86 -14.64 1.32 -12.40
N PHE A 87 -15.78 1.29 -11.72
CA PHE A 87 -15.84 1.13 -10.26
C PHE A 87 -16.34 -0.26 -9.92
N ILE A 88 -15.98 -0.78 -8.75
CA ILE A 88 -16.45 -2.08 -8.26
C ILE A 88 -17.98 -2.14 -8.12
N GLN A 89 -18.67 -1.02 -7.89
CA GLN A 89 -20.14 -0.98 -7.95
C GLN A 89 -20.72 -1.43 -9.31
N ALA A 90 -19.95 -1.33 -10.40
CA ALA A 90 -20.32 -1.78 -11.75
C ALA A 90 -19.48 -3.01 -12.19
N ARG A 91 -19.20 -3.91 -11.23
CA ARG A 91 -18.27 -5.06 -11.39
C ARG A 91 -18.52 -5.88 -12.65
N ASP A 92 -19.76 -6.28 -12.91
CA ASP A 92 -20.07 -7.16 -14.05
C ASP A 92 -19.73 -6.51 -15.39
N SER A 93 -19.99 -5.20 -15.54
CA SER A 93 -19.62 -4.47 -16.76
C SER A 93 -18.11 -4.41 -16.92
N LEU A 94 -17.38 -4.15 -15.83
CA LEU A 94 -15.92 -4.09 -15.82
C LEU A 94 -15.31 -5.45 -16.21
N ILE A 95 -15.78 -6.54 -15.61
CA ILE A 95 -15.33 -7.90 -15.91
C ILE A 95 -15.63 -8.28 -17.35
N ASN A 96 -16.81 -7.90 -17.87
CA ASN A 96 -17.17 -8.16 -19.26
C ASN A 96 -16.25 -7.43 -20.25
N GLU A 97 -15.85 -6.19 -19.97
CA GLU A 97 -14.87 -5.48 -20.81
C GLU A 97 -13.48 -6.11 -20.73
N ILE A 98 -13.03 -6.51 -19.53
CA ILE A 98 -11.74 -7.22 -19.35
C ILE A 98 -11.74 -8.56 -20.08
N GLY A 99 -12.85 -9.28 -20.08
CA GLY A 99 -13.00 -10.55 -20.81
C GLY A 99 -12.84 -10.43 -22.33
N LYS A 100 -13.07 -9.24 -22.89
CA LYS A 100 -12.88 -8.94 -24.33
C LYS A 100 -11.43 -8.60 -24.70
N ILE A 101 -10.52 -8.52 -23.72
CA ILE A 101 -9.11 -8.29 -24.02
C ILE A 101 -8.55 -9.51 -24.75
N GLU A 102 -8.00 -9.23 -25.93
CA GLU A 102 -7.35 -10.20 -26.80
C GLU A 102 -5.85 -9.91 -26.90
N ILE A 103 -5.09 -10.95 -27.20
CA ILE A 103 -3.67 -10.84 -27.57
C ILE A 103 -3.52 -9.96 -28.80
N LYS A 104 -2.51 -9.10 -28.78
CA LYS A 104 -2.15 -8.25 -29.89
C LYS A 104 -0.73 -8.56 -30.36
N ARG A 105 -0.48 -8.33 -31.65
CA ARG A 105 0.88 -8.41 -32.20
C ARG A 105 1.65 -7.17 -31.79
N GLY A 106 2.88 -7.38 -31.34
CA GLY A 106 3.82 -6.34 -30.99
C GLY A 106 4.84 -6.86 -29.99
N ASP A 107 5.93 -6.11 -29.88
CA ASP A 107 6.95 -6.28 -28.86
C ASP A 107 6.47 -5.64 -27.53
N THR A 108 7.24 -5.76 -26.45
CA THR A 108 6.89 -5.33 -25.09
C THR A 108 7.55 -3.97 -24.76
N ASN A 109 6.76 -2.90 -24.70
CA ASN A 109 7.21 -1.55 -24.32
C ASN A 109 6.74 -1.19 -22.90
N ILE A 110 7.48 -1.68 -21.92
CA ILE A 110 7.21 -1.43 -20.49
C ILE A 110 7.30 0.06 -20.13
N ALA A 111 8.24 0.82 -20.70
CA ALA A 111 8.45 2.22 -20.35
C ALA A 111 7.22 3.09 -20.63
N ASP A 112 6.63 2.97 -21.82
CA ASP A 112 5.42 3.73 -22.15
C ASP A 112 4.20 3.26 -21.35
N ALA A 113 4.10 1.95 -21.06
CA ALA A 113 3.05 1.42 -20.19
C ALA A 113 3.15 1.97 -18.77
N TRP A 114 4.35 1.97 -18.19
CA TRP A 114 4.63 2.54 -16.87
C TRP A 114 4.27 4.01 -16.82
N LYS A 115 4.74 4.79 -17.79
CA LYS A 115 4.42 6.21 -17.92
C LYS A 115 2.92 6.48 -18.01
N GLN A 116 2.18 5.67 -18.77
CA GLN A 116 0.72 5.76 -18.86
C GLN A 116 0.06 5.41 -17.51
N GLY A 117 0.56 4.41 -16.80
CA GLY A 117 0.11 4.06 -15.45
C GLY A 117 0.29 5.19 -14.45
N VAL A 118 1.45 5.85 -14.44
CA VAL A 118 1.73 7.01 -13.57
C VAL A 118 0.75 8.17 -13.85
N GLN A 119 0.30 8.35 -15.10
CA GLN A 119 -0.69 9.37 -15.45
C GLN A 119 -2.10 9.09 -14.89
N GLU A 120 -2.41 7.83 -14.54
CA GLU A 120 -3.70 7.45 -13.96
C GLU A 120 -3.74 7.64 -12.43
N ILE A 121 -2.62 7.98 -11.79
CA ILE A 121 -2.55 8.17 -10.33
C ILE A 121 -3.47 9.31 -9.89
N ASP A 122 -4.26 9.05 -8.86
CA ASP A 122 -5.11 10.05 -8.19
C ASP A 122 -4.56 10.32 -6.78
N SER A 123 -3.98 11.51 -6.57
CA SER A 123 -3.36 11.88 -5.28
C SER A 123 -4.33 11.97 -4.10
N THR A 124 -5.64 11.93 -4.36
CA THR A 124 -6.68 11.92 -3.31
C THR A 124 -7.02 10.51 -2.82
N LYS A 125 -6.46 9.47 -3.46
CA LYS A 125 -6.75 8.05 -3.24
C LYS A 125 -5.52 7.27 -2.79
N ILE A 126 -5.77 6.09 -2.24
CA ILE A 126 -4.75 5.04 -2.12
C ILE A 126 -4.61 4.41 -3.51
N ASN A 127 -3.44 4.47 -4.11
CA ASN A 127 -3.18 3.91 -5.44
C ASN A 127 -2.33 2.65 -5.32
N TYR A 128 -2.80 1.56 -5.92
CA TYR A 128 -2.03 0.34 -6.15
C TYR A 128 -1.83 0.16 -7.65
N MET A 129 -0.60 0.25 -8.13
CA MET A 129 -0.24 0.07 -9.54
C MET A 129 0.46 -1.27 -9.74
N PHE A 130 -0.04 -2.10 -10.63
CA PHE A 130 0.49 -3.43 -10.94
C PHE A 130 0.95 -3.44 -12.39
N LEU A 131 2.21 -3.80 -12.63
CA LEU A 131 2.70 -4.13 -13.96
C LEU A 131 2.76 -5.65 -14.09
N LEU A 132 1.94 -6.22 -14.97
CA LEU A 132 1.83 -7.65 -15.21
C LEU A 132 2.50 -7.96 -16.56
N THR A 133 3.67 -8.61 -16.55
CA THR A 133 4.44 -8.93 -17.77
C THR A 133 5.04 -10.33 -17.74
N ASP A 134 5.09 -11.00 -18.89
CA ASP A 134 5.83 -12.25 -19.07
C ASP A 134 7.17 -12.09 -19.77
N GLY A 135 7.46 -10.88 -20.27
CA GLY A 135 8.63 -10.57 -21.07
C GLY A 135 9.40 -9.33 -20.60
N LEU A 136 10.57 -9.16 -21.20
CA LEU A 136 11.45 -8.01 -20.97
C LEU A 136 11.05 -6.83 -21.84
N HIS A 137 11.41 -5.63 -21.40
CA HIS A 137 11.38 -4.46 -22.26
C HIS A 137 12.30 -4.66 -23.48
N ASN A 138 11.75 -4.60 -24.68
CA ASN A 138 12.48 -4.91 -25.92
C ASN A 138 12.13 -3.98 -27.11
N CYS A 139 11.29 -2.97 -26.91
CA CYS A 139 11.03 -1.94 -27.90
C CYS A 139 10.60 -0.61 -27.25
N GLY A 140 10.68 0.48 -28.01
CA GLY A 140 10.36 1.82 -27.53
C GLY A 140 11.63 2.63 -27.25
N VAL A 141 11.68 3.26 -26.09
CA VAL A 141 12.88 3.96 -25.60
C VAL A 141 13.98 2.97 -25.17
N GLU A 142 15.19 3.46 -24.92
CA GLU A 142 16.27 2.63 -24.37
C GLU A 142 15.94 2.15 -22.95
N LYS A 143 16.48 0.98 -22.55
CA LYS A 143 16.21 0.36 -21.24
C LYS A 143 16.57 1.25 -20.06
N GLU A 144 17.62 2.05 -20.20
CA GLU A 144 18.06 3.00 -19.18
C GLU A 144 16.96 4.00 -18.83
N VAL A 145 16.12 4.39 -19.81
CA VAL A 145 14.97 5.27 -19.55
C VAL A 145 13.90 4.57 -18.73
N LEU A 146 13.69 3.26 -18.92
CA LEU A 146 12.82 2.48 -18.03
C LEU A 146 13.39 2.44 -16.60
N TYR A 147 14.69 2.21 -16.45
CA TYR A 147 15.33 2.19 -15.14
C TYR A 147 15.15 3.52 -14.40
N GLU A 148 15.43 4.64 -15.06
CA GLU A 148 15.21 5.98 -14.50
C GLU A 148 13.74 6.21 -14.09
N GLN A 149 12.78 5.72 -14.89
CA GLN A 149 11.36 5.81 -14.57
C GLN A 149 10.97 5.00 -13.33
N LEU A 150 11.53 3.80 -13.17
CA LEU A 150 11.30 2.95 -12.00
C LEU A 150 11.95 3.56 -10.75
N GLU A 151 13.20 4.02 -10.84
CA GLU A 151 13.92 4.69 -9.75
C GLU A 151 13.20 5.97 -9.29
N SER A 152 12.58 6.70 -10.22
CA SER A 152 11.81 7.92 -9.90
C SER A 152 10.60 7.66 -8.98
N TRP A 153 10.13 6.41 -8.88
CA TRP A 153 8.98 6.04 -8.05
C TRP A 153 9.18 6.39 -6.57
N ALA A 154 10.41 6.28 -6.05
CA ALA A 154 10.73 6.64 -4.67
C ALA A 154 10.32 8.09 -4.36
N GLY A 155 10.66 9.03 -5.25
CA GLY A 155 10.30 10.44 -5.10
C GLY A 155 8.82 10.73 -5.38
N ILE A 156 8.20 9.99 -6.31
CA ILE A 156 6.77 10.14 -6.60
C ILE A 156 5.93 9.72 -5.39
N SER A 157 6.30 8.60 -4.76
CA SER A 157 5.54 7.93 -3.71
C SER A 157 5.84 8.41 -2.29
N GLU A 158 6.94 9.15 -2.08
CA GLU A 158 7.36 9.65 -0.76
C GLU A 158 6.22 10.35 0.00
N GLY A 159 5.91 9.83 1.19
CA GLY A 159 4.87 10.37 2.08
C GLY A 159 3.44 10.24 1.56
N LYS A 160 3.20 9.45 0.50
CA LYS A 160 1.89 9.28 -0.14
C LYS A 160 1.51 7.80 -0.22
N TYR A 161 0.22 7.53 -0.27
CA TYR A 161 -0.33 6.18 -0.44
C TYR A 161 -0.27 5.74 -1.91
N LEU A 162 0.95 5.67 -2.47
CA LEU A 162 1.23 5.22 -3.83
C LEU A 162 2.11 3.98 -3.75
N PHE A 163 1.58 2.84 -4.19
CA PHE A 163 2.21 1.53 -4.07
C PHE A 163 2.32 0.89 -5.46
N ALA A 164 3.49 0.36 -5.80
CA ALA A 164 3.73 -0.29 -7.09
C ALA A 164 4.16 -1.75 -6.95
N PHE A 165 3.71 -2.60 -7.86
CA PHE A 165 4.01 -4.02 -7.90
C PHE A 165 4.47 -4.39 -9.30
N TYR A 166 5.73 -4.79 -9.42
CA TYR A 166 6.29 -5.34 -10.64
C TYR A 166 6.08 -6.86 -10.61
N VAL A 167 5.13 -7.36 -11.38
CA VAL A 167 4.71 -8.77 -11.37
C VAL A 167 5.28 -9.49 -12.59
N MET A 168 6.23 -10.38 -12.32
CA MET A 168 6.87 -11.25 -13.29
C MET A 168 6.07 -12.54 -13.41
N LEU A 169 5.27 -12.64 -14.47
CA LEU A 169 4.35 -13.76 -14.69
C LEU A 169 5.06 -15.05 -15.10
N THR A 170 6.27 -14.93 -15.66
CA THR A 170 7.14 -16.06 -15.97
C THR A 170 8.59 -15.74 -15.61
N PRO A 171 9.46 -16.77 -15.44
CA PRO A 171 10.88 -16.55 -15.20
C PRO A 171 11.59 -15.75 -16.30
N ASN A 172 11.04 -15.67 -17.52
CA ASN A 172 11.63 -14.92 -18.63
C ASN A 172 11.53 -13.39 -18.45
N ALA A 173 10.62 -12.93 -17.59
CA ALA A 173 10.48 -11.51 -17.26
C ALA A 173 11.57 -11.03 -16.28
N LYS A 174 12.42 -11.92 -15.77
CA LYS A 174 13.40 -11.58 -14.74
C LYS A 174 14.60 -10.81 -15.30
N GLU A 175 14.73 -9.56 -14.87
CA GLU A 175 15.86 -8.68 -15.18
C GLU A 175 16.52 -8.21 -13.87
N MET A 176 17.81 -8.50 -13.72
CA MET A 176 18.53 -8.25 -12.47
C MET A 176 18.56 -6.77 -12.07
N GLU A 177 18.64 -5.87 -13.05
CA GLU A 177 18.68 -4.43 -12.78
C GLU A 177 17.33 -3.92 -12.29
N ILE A 178 16.23 -4.40 -12.87
CA ILE A 178 14.88 -4.10 -12.38
C ILE A 178 14.69 -4.64 -10.97
N ALA A 179 15.14 -5.87 -10.70
CA ALA A 179 15.05 -6.45 -9.35
C ALA A 179 15.82 -5.60 -8.33
N ARG A 180 17.04 -5.16 -8.66
CA ARG A 180 17.84 -4.26 -7.83
C ARG A 180 17.11 -2.94 -7.56
N ILE A 181 16.58 -2.30 -8.60
CA ILE A 181 15.86 -1.02 -8.48
C ILE A 181 14.64 -1.18 -7.58
N VAL A 182 13.85 -2.23 -7.78
CA VAL A 182 12.65 -2.50 -6.97
C VAL A 182 13.02 -2.74 -5.51
N ASP A 183 14.04 -3.55 -5.24
CA ASP A 183 14.49 -3.86 -3.86
C ASP A 183 15.00 -2.60 -3.12
N GLU A 184 15.56 -1.63 -3.84
CA GLU A 184 16.03 -0.36 -3.28
C GLU A 184 14.95 0.73 -3.21
N THR A 185 13.79 0.51 -3.83
CA THR A 185 12.72 1.53 -3.96
C THR A 185 11.62 1.29 -2.94
N ASN A 186 11.46 2.23 -2.01
CA ASN A 186 10.35 2.19 -1.05
C ASN A 186 8.99 2.18 -1.76
N GLN A 187 8.03 1.46 -1.18
CA GLN A 187 6.66 1.35 -1.70
C GLN A 187 6.58 0.76 -3.12
N MET A 188 7.58 -0.04 -3.49
CA MET A 188 7.60 -0.86 -4.69
C MET A 188 7.98 -2.29 -4.33
N TRP A 189 7.35 -3.28 -4.97
CA TRP A 189 7.62 -4.69 -4.71
C TRP A 189 7.72 -5.50 -5.99
N LEU A 190 8.56 -6.53 -5.95
CA LEU A 190 8.72 -7.50 -7.02
C LEU A 190 7.92 -8.76 -6.66
N ILE A 191 7.10 -9.25 -7.59
CA ILE A 191 6.30 -10.47 -7.39
C ILE A 191 6.63 -11.47 -8.50
N GLU A 192 7.12 -12.65 -8.11
CA GLU A 192 7.38 -13.78 -9.01
C GLU A 192 6.21 -14.78 -8.95
N SER A 193 5.06 -14.40 -9.52
CA SER A 193 3.85 -15.23 -9.48
C SER A 193 2.87 -14.87 -10.59
N MET A 194 2.11 -15.87 -11.04
CA MET A 194 0.90 -15.64 -11.85
C MET A 194 -0.31 -15.31 -10.96
N ASP A 195 -0.25 -15.62 -9.66
CA ASP A 195 -1.27 -15.24 -8.70
C ASP A 195 -1.13 -13.74 -8.38
N VAL A 196 -2.12 -12.97 -8.84
CA VAL A 196 -2.21 -11.52 -8.63
C VAL A 196 -3.19 -11.16 -7.50
N ASN A 197 -3.65 -12.15 -6.73
CA ASN A 197 -4.51 -11.95 -5.56
C ASN A 197 -3.67 -11.59 -4.33
N VAL A 198 -3.26 -10.33 -4.30
CA VAL A 198 -2.40 -9.79 -3.26
C VAL A 198 -3.20 -9.37 -2.02
N THR A 199 -2.71 -9.76 -0.84
CA THR A 199 -3.21 -9.28 0.45
C THR A 199 -2.50 -8.00 0.84
N PHE A 200 -3.27 -6.94 1.11
CA PHE A 200 -2.80 -5.67 1.65
C PHE A 200 -3.15 -5.57 3.12
N VAL A 201 -2.17 -5.17 3.94
CA VAL A 201 -2.36 -4.77 5.33
C VAL A 201 -2.04 -3.29 5.44
N ASN A 202 -3.08 -2.47 5.49
CA ASN A 202 -3.00 -1.03 5.45
C ASN A 202 -2.84 -0.44 6.84
N SER A 203 -1.96 0.55 6.98
CA SER A 203 -1.82 1.37 8.19
C SER A 203 -1.70 2.85 7.82
N SER A 204 -1.66 3.73 8.82
CA SER A 204 -1.41 5.15 8.59
C SER A 204 0.05 5.41 8.18
N ILE A 205 0.29 6.21 7.13
CA ILE A 205 1.65 6.68 6.77
C ILE A 205 2.25 7.58 7.85
N ASN A 206 1.41 8.36 8.52
CA ASN A 206 1.84 9.27 9.57
C ASN A 206 1.17 8.88 10.89
N LEU A 207 1.99 8.69 11.91
CA LEU A 207 1.55 8.45 13.28
C LEU A 207 2.06 9.59 14.15
N THR A 208 1.24 10.07 15.07
CA THR A 208 1.65 11.06 16.08
C THR A 208 1.24 10.57 17.45
N ALA A 209 2.19 10.57 18.40
CA ALA A 209 1.93 10.20 19.79
C ALA A 209 2.47 11.26 20.74
N ASN A 210 1.67 11.64 21.75
CA ASN A 210 2.13 12.48 22.84
C ASN A 210 2.50 11.63 24.05
N VAL A 211 3.78 11.29 24.16
CA VAL A 211 4.32 10.41 25.21
C VAL A 211 4.32 11.04 26.60
N ASN A 212 3.96 12.33 26.72
CA ASN A 212 3.73 12.95 28.02
C ASN A 212 2.33 12.68 28.57
N GLN A 213 1.39 12.25 27.72
CA GLN A 213 0.03 11.89 28.12
C GLN A 213 -0.12 10.38 28.25
N ASP A 214 0.36 9.64 27.25
CA ASP A 214 0.32 8.18 27.22
C ASP A 214 1.59 7.66 26.53
N SER A 215 2.35 6.82 27.23
CA SER A 215 3.53 6.16 26.68
C SER A 215 3.15 4.94 25.83
N ASN A 216 1.92 4.45 25.95
CA ASN A 216 1.40 3.37 25.12
C ASN A 216 0.93 3.94 23.77
N VAL A 217 1.51 3.42 22.70
CA VAL A 217 1.21 3.84 21.33
C VAL A 217 0.48 2.71 20.63
N LYS A 218 -0.58 3.04 19.88
CA LYS A 218 -1.36 2.09 19.10
C LYS A 218 -1.27 2.42 17.61
N VAL A 219 -1.08 1.39 16.80
CA VAL A 219 -1.07 1.44 15.34
C VAL A 219 -2.20 0.58 14.83
N GLY A 220 -3.21 1.22 14.24
CA GLY A 220 -4.34 0.52 13.62
C GLY A 220 -3.97 -0.03 12.24
N PHE A 221 -4.46 -1.23 11.97
CA PHE A 221 -4.34 -1.93 10.70
C PHE A 221 -5.72 -2.24 10.14
N SER A 222 -5.79 -2.39 8.82
CA SER A 222 -6.95 -2.94 8.11
C SER A 222 -6.45 -3.83 6.97
N SER A 223 -7.25 -4.80 6.52
CA SER A 223 -6.86 -5.64 5.39
C SER A 223 -7.95 -5.75 4.34
N ASN A 224 -7.56 -6.01 3.09
CA ASN A 224 -8.48 -6.46 2.05
C ASN A 224 -8.81 -7.97 2.17
N ASN A 225 -8.14 -8.69 3.08
CA ASN A 225 -8.35 -10.09 3.39
C ASN A 225 -8.39 -10.27 4.91
N ASP A 226 -9.58 -10.16 5.52
CA ASP A 226 -9.75 -10.21 6.98
C ASP A 226 -9.20 -11.49 7.62
N LYS A 227 -9.17 -12.61 6.87
CA LYS A 227 -8.67 -13.89 7.36
C LYS A 227 -7.17 -13.89 7.62
N ILE A 228 -6.41 -12.94 7.09
CA ILE A 228 -4.95 -12.92 7.24
C ILE A 228 -4.53 -12.84 8.72
N PHE A 229 -5.32 -12.16 9.55
CA PHE A 229 -5.07 -12.07 10.98
C PHE A 229 -5.47 -13.36 11.72
N ASP A 230 -6.51 -14.06 11.25
CA ASP A 230 -6.94 -15.36 11.79
C ASP A 230 -5.96 -16.48 11.43
N ASP A 231 -5.33 -16.39 10.26
CA ASP A 231 -4.31 -17.32 9.75
C ASP A 231 -2.97 -17.21 10.49
N GLY A 232 -2.90 -16.33 11.50
CA GLY A 232 -1.74 -16.18 12.37
C GLY A 232 -0.62 -15.37 11.71
N LEU A 233 -0.94 -14.32 10.95
CA LEU A 233 0.04 -13.32 10.55
C LEU A 233 0.78 -12.81 11.80
N GLU A 234 2.10 -12.97 11.78
CA GLU A 234 3.01 -12.45 12.80
C GLU A 234 3.86 -11.37 12.15
N PHE A 235 3.94 -10.23 12.83
CA PHE A 235 4.77 -9.11 12.43
C PHE A 235 5.32 -8.42 13.67
N VAL A 236 6.36 -7.63 13.48
CA VAL A 236 6.99 -6.81 14.52
C VAL A 236 7.04 -5.38 14.06
N ILE A 237 7.00 -4.45 15.01
CA ILE A 237 7.30 -3.04 14.76
C ILE A 237 8.63 -2.74 15.43
N SER A 238 9.58 -2.21 14.68
CA SER A 238 10.83 -1.66 15.19
C SER A 238 10.86 -0.14 15.01
N LEU A 239 11.67 0.54 15.82
CA LEU A 239 11.86 1.99 15.80
C LEU A 239 13.23 2.27 15.23
N GLU A 240 13.32 3.32 14.41
CA GLU A 240 14.59 3.87 13.95
C GLU A 240 15.54 4.15 15.11
N ASP A 241 16.81 3.77 14.93
CA ASP A 241 17.86 3.97 15.93
C ASP A 241 17.97 5.45 16.29
N ASN A 242 17.90 5.72 17.59
CA ASN A 242 17.87 7.10 18.08
C ASN A 242 18.32 7.16 19.55
N PRO A 243 18.75 8.34 20.04
CA PRO A 243 19.28 8.47 21.40
C PRO A 243 18.21 8.65 22.50
N TYR A 244 16.92 8.76 22.15
CA TYR A 244 15.88 9.21 23.07
C TYR A 244 14.89 8.13 23.50
N TYR A 245 14.58 7.18 22.62
CA TYR A 245 13.50 6.22 22.80
C TYR A 245 13.87 4.82 22.36
N LYS A 246 13.29 3.83 23.06
CA LYS A 246 13.21 2.44 22.60
C LYS A 246 11.78 1.91 22.72
N LEU A 247 11.46 0.91 21.91
CA LEU A 247 10.20 0.16 21.99
C LEU A 247 10.30 -0.94 23.03
N ASN A 248 9.27 -1.06 23.86
CA ASN A 248 9.07 -2.15 24.82
C ASN A 248 7.65 -2.72 24.67
N ASN A 249 7.43 -3.92 25.23
CA ASN A 249 6.09 -4.50 25.44
C ASN A 249 5.22 -4.53 24.16
N PHE A 250 5.83 -4.88 23.02
CA PHE A 250 5.10 -5.03 21.77
C PHE A 250 4.06 -6.15 21.87
N SER A 251 2.83 -5.86 21.44
CA SER A 251 1.74 -6.83 21.36
C SER A 251 0.82 -6.53 20.18
N ILE A 252 0.16 -7.56 19.66
CA ILE A 252 -0.82 -7.45 18.59
C ILE A 252 -2.19 -7.88 19.12
N ASP A 253 -3.19 -7.02 18.96
CA ASP A 253 -4.59 -7.38 19.11
C ASP A 253 -5.17 -7.68 17.72
N ARG A 254 -5.36 -8.97 17.44
CA ARG A 254 -5.89 -9.45 16.14
C ARG A 254 -7.38 -9.18 15.99
N THR A 255 -8.12 -9.11 17.09
CA THR A 255 -9.57 -8.90 17.05
C THR A 255 -9.88 -7.45 16.71
N LEU A 256 -9.11 -6.53 17.29
CA LEU A 256 -9.25 -5.10 17.08
C LEU A 256 -8.29 -4.55 16.00
N GLN A 257 -7.53 -5.43 15.35
CA GLN A 257 -6.59 -5.15 14.26
C GLN A 257 -5.64 -3.97 14.59
N PHE A 258 -5.05 -3.95 15.78
CA PHE A 258 -4.01 -2.99 16.11
C PHE A 258 -2.79 -3.65 16.74
N ALA A 259 -1.63 -3.03 16.54
CA ALA A 259 -0.46 -3.31 17.37
C ALA A 259 -0.30 -2.22 18.42
N SER A 260 0.19 -2.58 19.59
CA SER A 260 0.52 -1.66 20.66
C SER A 260 1.92 -1.89 21.19
N PHE A 261 2.57 -0.82 21.64
CA PHE A 261 3.89 -0.87 22.25
C PHE A 261 4.07 0.32 23.19
N ASP A 262 4.99 0.18 24.13
CA ASP A 262 5.37 1.26 25.04
C ASP A 262 6.65 1.93 24.56
N LEU A 263 6.68 3.26 24.61
CA LEU A 263 7.90 4.03 24.41
C LEU A 263 8.59 4.27 25.75
N ALA A 264 9.79 3.71 25.90
CA ALA A 264 10.64 3.96 27.05
C ALA A 264 11.68 5.05 26.73
N GLU A 265 11.72 6.08 27.57
CA GLU A 265 12.71 7.15 27.52
C GLU A 265 14.11 6.62 27.90
N LEU A 266 15.12 6.94 27.09
CA LEU A 266 16.53 6.56 27.32
C LEU A 266 17.32 7.63 28.07
N LEU A 267 16.83 8.87 28.07
CA LEU A 267 17.43 10.01 28.73
C LEU A 267 16.45 10.67 29.70
N PRO A 268 16.92 11.44 30.69
CA PRO A 268 16.04 12.26 31.52
C PRO A 268 15.23 13.23 30.65
N ARG A 269 13.94 13.38 30.96
CA ARG A 269 12.98 14.12 30.13
C ARG A 269 13.39 15.54 29.74
N MET A 270 14.12 16.24 30.61
CA MET A 270 14.64 17.59 30.35
C MET A 270 15.66 17.65 29.21
N GLN A 271 16.23 16.51 28.80
CA GLN A 271 17.21 16.38 27.72
C GLN A 271 16.57 15.87 26.42
N ILE A 272 15.29 15.50 26.46
CA ILE A 272 14.56 15.02 25.29
C ILE A 272 13.90 16.22 24.58
N PRO A 273 14.00 16.34 23.24
CA PRO A 273 13.34 17.39 22.48
C PRO A 273 11.81 17.41 22.70
N LEU A 274 11.19 18.59 22.65
CA LEU A 274 9.73 18.71 22.75
C LEU A 274 8.98 17.97 21.63
N GLU A 275 9.65 17.77 20.51
CA GLU A 275 9.15 17.11 19.34
C GLU A 275 10.31 16.42 18.62
N TYR A 276 10.06 15.19 18.17
CA TYR A 276 11.07 14.40 17.48
C TYR A 276 10.41 13.50 16.45
N ASN A 277 10.99 13.42 15.26
CA ASN A 277 10.48 12.60 14.16
C ASN A 277 11.39 11.39 13.99
N LEU A 278 10.77 10.22 13.89
CA LEU A 278 11.40 8.93 13.70
C LEU A 278 10.62 8.13 12.65
N LYS A 279 11.17 6.98 12.27
CA LYS A 279 10.46 5.98 11.48
C LYS A 279 10.14 4.75 12.33
N LEU A 280 8.96 4.18 12.08
CA LEU A 280 8.62 2.82 12.51
C LEU A 280 8.72 1.90 11.30
N TYR A 281 9.37 0.75 11.46
CA TYR A 281 9.51 -0.26 10.41
C TYR A 281 8.68 -1.49 10.78
N ILE A 282 7.93 -2.02 9.81
CA ILE A 282 7.15 -3.23 9.98
C ILE A 282 7.92 -4.40 9.38
N GLY A 283 8.28 -5.38 10.21
CA GLY A 283 8.92 -6.62 9.79
C GLY A 283 7.97 -7.80 9.88
N TYR A 284 7.97 -8.68 8.88
CA TYR A 284 7.18 -9.92 8.86
C TYR A 284 7.89 -10.99 8.02
N ASP A 285 7.43 -12.23 8.14
CA ASP A 285 7.98 -13.34 7.37
C ASP A 285 7.47 -13.33 5.91
N LYS A 286 8.21 -12.63 5.03
CA LYS A 286 7.93 -12.55 3.59
C LYS A 286 8.00 -13.91 2.89
N MET A 287 8.75 -14.89 3.43
CA MET A 287 8.82 -16.24 2.85
C MET A 287 7.55 -17.03 3.15
N LYS A 288 7.00 -16.87 4.36
CA LYS A 288 5.73 -17.48 4.76
C LYS A 288 4.52 -16.80 4.11
N TYR A 289 4.58 -15.48 3.92
CA TYR A 289 3.50 -14.67 3.36
C TYR A 289 3.95 -13.86 2.12
N PRO A 290 4.33 -14.52 1.01
CA PRO A 290 4.96 -13.86 -0.15
C PRO A 290 4.05 -12.93 -0.94
N LEU A 291 2.73 -13.01 -0.72
CA LEU A 291 1.71 -12.15 -1.35
C LEU A 291 1.00 -11.26 -0.33
N CYS A 292 1.56 -11.09 0.87
CA CYS A 292 1.07 -10.16 1.88
C CYS A 292 2.00 -8.95 1.91
N PHE A 293 1.45 -7.74 1.82
CA PHE A 293 2.24 -6.51 1.83
C PHE A 293 1.65 -5.52 2.83
N PHE A 294 2.52 -4.97 3.67
CA PHE A 294 2.14 -3.84 4.52
C PHE A 294 2.26 -2.55 3.71
N THR A 295 1.20 -1.74 3.71
CA THR A 295 1.12 -0.52 2.90
C THR A 295 0.76 0.67 3.80
N PRO A 296 1.75 1.41 4.31
CA PRO A 296 3.21 1.29 4.06
C PRO A 296 3.95 0.28 4.98
N GLU A 297 5.14 -0.20 4.57
CA GLU A 297 6.07 -0.94 5.44
C GLU A 297 6.85 -0.01 6.41
N VAL A 298 6.87 1.30 6.14
CA VAL A 298 7.53 2.33 6.95
C VAL A 298 6.55 3.44 7.29
N ILE A 299 6.38 3.72 8.58
CA ILE A 299 5.48 4.75 9.09
C ILE A 299 6.31 5.94 9.61
N ASN A 300 5.99 7.14 9.15
CA ASN A 300 6.52 8.38 9.71
C ASN A 300 5.94 8.59 11.10
N PHE A 301 6.78 8.65 12.12
CA PHE A 301 6.36 8.69 13.50
C PHE A 301 6.83 9.95 14.22
N ARG A 302 5.87 10.81 14.55
CA ARG A 302 6.09 12.07 15.26
C ARG A 302 5.81 11.89 16.75
N ILE A 303 6.84 12.00 17.56
CA ILE A 303 6.75 11.94 19.01
C ILE A 303 6.67 13.36 19.58
N LEU A 304 5.70 13.59 20.46
CA LEU A 304 5.50 14.86 21.17
C LEU A 304 5.74 14.67 22.66
N ASN A 305 6.52 15.57 23.27
CA ASN A 305 6.74 15.66 24.72
C ASN A 305 6.05 16.90 25.30
N LYS A 306 4.81 17.17 24.86
CA LYS A 306 4.11 18.41 25.20
C LYS A 306 3.24 18.20 26.44
N GLY A 307 3.61 18.90 27.52
CA GLY A 307 2.80 19.00 28.74
C GLY A 307 1.50 19.76 28.54
N VAL A 308 0.58 19.59 29.50
CA VAL A 308 -0.63 20.42 29.58
C VAL A 308 -0.21 21.84 29.99
N ARG A 309 -0.56 22.85 29.20
CA ARG A 309 -0.36 24.26 29.57
C ARG A 309 -1.58 24.73 30.37
N THR A 310 -1.39 25.04 31.65
CA THR A 310 -2.42 25.68 32.47
C THR A 310 -2.35 27.19 32.28
N MET A 311 -3.39 27.78 31.69
CA MET A 311 -3.49 29.25 31.54
C MET A 311 -4.27 29.81 32.73
N ASN A 312 -3.60 30.57 33.59
CA ASN A 312 -4.27 31.28 34.68
C ASN A 312 -4.77 32.65 34.17
N ILE A 313 -6.08 32.76 33.92
CA ILE A 313 -6.71 34.04 33.61
C ILE A 313 -7.00 34.73 34.94
N ARG A 314 -6.32 35.86 35.22
CA ARG A 314 -6.68 36.75 36.34
C ARG A 314 -7.79 37.67 35.86
N GLU A 315 -8.96 37.58 36.47
CA GLU A 315 -9.99 38.62 36.35
C GLU A 315 -9.44 39.94 36.92
N LYS A 316 -9.62 41.03 36.18
CA LYS A 316 -9.19 42.38 36.55
C LYS A 316 -10.26 43.11 37.34
#